data_AF-A0A3P1Y012-F1
#
_entry.id   AF-A0A3P1Y012-F1
#
_cell.length_a   1.000
_cell.length_b   1.000
_cell.length_c   1.000
_cell.angle_alpha   90.00
_cell.angle_beta   90.00
_cell.angle_gamma   90.00
#
_symmetry.space_group_name_H-M   'P 1'
#
loop_
_entity.id
_entity.type
_entity.pdbx_description
1 polymer ?
#
loop_
_entity_poly.entity_id
_entity_poly.type
_entity_poly.pdbx_seq_one_letter_code
_entity_poly.pdbx_strand_id
1 'polypeptide(L)'
;MLYAVEFFRPEEFACPCCGRGRPARLLVLWLDLLRRAWDGPVRVNSGYRCAAHNREVGGAERSRHLLGCAADVAPTKPGGGAFPALAHRLCALPGWELIVHDRFVHIGVPTAESERPWDGETLLL
;
A
#
# COMPACT_ATOMS: atom_id res chain seq x y z
N MET A 1 12.85 17.46 -3.45
CA MET A 1 13.15 16.86 -4.79
C MET A 1 11.85 16.34 -5.38
N LEU A 2 11.66 16.36 -6.70
CA LEU A 2 10.46 15.77 -7.33
C LEU A 2 10.66 14.27 -7.59
N TYR A 3 9.67 13.45 -7.26
CA TYR A 3 9.66 12.01 -7.47
C TYR A 3 8.43 11.60 -8.28
N ALA A 4 8.64 11.07 -9.48
CA ALA A 4 7.55 10.51 -10.29
C ALA A 4 7.31 9.06 -9.88
N VAL A 5 6.07 8.72 -9.54
CA VAL A 5 5.66 7.33 -9.30
C VAL A 5 5.59 6.62 -10.65
N GLU A 6 6.35 5.55 -10.81
CA GLU A 6 6.54 4.89 -12.11
C GLU A 6 5.60 3.70 -12.29
N PHE A 7 5.26 3.03 -11.18
CA PHE A 7 4.76 1.66 -11.26
C PHE A 7 3.29 1.50 -10.93
N PHE A 8 2.68 2.50 -10.30
CA PHE A 8 1.31 2.41 -9.82
C PHE A 8 0.43 3.51 -10.38
N ARG A 9 -0.87 3.25 -10.35
CA ARG A 9 -1.93 4.23 -10.65
C ARG A 9 -2.89 4.36 -9.47
N PRO A 10 -3.52 5.53 -9.25
CA PRO A 10 -4.45 5.73 -8.13
C PRO A 10 -5.57 4.69 -8.08
N GLU A 11 -6.07 4.25 -9.24
CA GLU A 11 -7.19 3.31 -9.33
C GLU A 11 -6.87 1.93 -8.75
N GLU A 12 -5.59 1.54 -8.72
CA GLU A 12 -5.16 0.27 -8.11
C GLU A 12 -5.36 0.24 -6.59
N PHE A 13 -5.54 1.41 -5.98
CA PHE A 13 -5.78 1.56 -4.54
C PHE A 13 -7.23 1.87 -4.19
N ALA A 14 -8.09 2.11 -5.18
CA ALA A 14 -9.49 2.39 -4.92
C ALA A 14 -10.21 1.15 -4.36
N CYS A 15 -11.21 1.38 -3.49
CA CYS A 15 -12.01 0.29 -2.95
C CYS A 15 -12.82 -0.38 -4.07
N PRO A 16 -12.69 -1.70 -4.29
CA PRO A 16 -13.38 -2.38 -5.39
C PRO A 16 -14.89 -2.35 -5.25
N CYS A 17 -15.43 -2.20 -4.03
CA CYS A 17 -16.87 -2.16 -3.79
C CYS A 17 -17.53 -0.88 -4.32
N CYS A 18 -16.81 0.26 -4.36
CA CYS A 18 -17.43 1.56 -4.64
C CYS A 18 -16.60 2.51 -5.51
N GLY A 19 -15.40 2.10 -5.93
CA GLY A 19 -14.49 2.89 -6.75
C GLY A 19 -13.90 4.12 -6.06
N ARG A 20 -14.12 4.27 -4.74
CA ARG A 20 -13.65 5.43 -3.97
C ARG A 20 -12.37 5.14 -3.21
N GLY A 21 -11.70 6.20 -2.79
CA GLY A 21 -10.54 6.13 -1.91
C GLY A 21 -9.25 6.44 -2.65
N ARG A 22 -8.30 6.98 -1.91
CA ARG A 22 -6.99 7.37 -2.42
C ARG A 22 -5.93 6.91 -1.41
N PRO A 23 -4.77 6.43 -1.88
CA PRO A 23 -3.69 6.05 -1.00
C PRO A 23 -2.98 7.30 -0.48
N ALA A 24 -2.38 7.21 0.70
CA ALA A 24 -1.48 8.25 1.20
C ALA A 24 -0.22 8.36 0.31
N ARG A 25 0.28 9.59 0.07
CA ARG A 25 1.49 9.83 -0.73
C ARG A 25 2.70 9.07 -0.22
N LEU A 26 2.89 9.01 1.10
CA LEU A 26 3.99 8.26 1.71
C LEU A 26 3.89 6.76 1.43
N LEU A 27 2.68 6.20 1.47
CA LEU A 27 2.47 4.78 1.15
C LEU A 27 2.88 4.49 -0.28
N VAL A 28 2.40 5.30 -1.23
CA VAL A 28 2.70 5.11 -2.66
C VAL A 28 4.19 5.23 -2.94
N LEU A 29 4.86 6.25 -2.38
CA LEU A 29 6.31 6.42 -2.51
C LEU A 29 7.06 5.14 -2.12
N TRP A 30 6.76 4.60 -0.95
CA TRP A 30 7.48 3.43 -0.43
C TRP A 30 7.13 2.14 -1.17
N LEU A 31 5.88 2.00 -1.65
CA LEU A 31 5.51 0.88 -2.51
C LEU A 31 6.22 0.96 -3.87
N ASP A 32 6.36 2.15 -4.44
CA ASP A 32 7.07 2.37 -5.70
C ASP A 32 8.57 2.05 -5.55
N LEU A 33 9.19 2.50 -4.45
CA LEU A 33 10.58 2.15 -4.10
C LEU A 33 10.75 0.64 -3.84
N LEU A 34 9.81 0.01 -3.12
CA LEU A 34 9.80 -1.43 -2.90
C LEU A 34 9.72 -2.18 -4.23
N ARG A 35 8.82 -1.78 -5.13
CA ARG A 35 8.67 -2.39 -6.45
C ARG A 35 9.92 -2.19 -7.32
N ARG A 36 10.55 -1.02 -7.25
CA ARG A 36 11.83 -0.76 -7.91
C ARG A 36 12.93 -1.70 -7.41
N ALA A 37 13.04 -1.87 -6.09
CA ALA A 37 14.03 -2.75 -5.48
C ALA A 37 13.74 -4.24 -5.72
N TRP A 38 12.47 -4.60 -5.89
CA TRP A 38 12.05 -5.96 -6.22
C TRP A 38 12.37 -6.34 -7.67
N ASP A 39 12.49 -5.36 -8.57
CA ASP A 39 12.74 -5.57 -10.00
C ASP A 39 11.69 -6.49 -10.68
N GLY A 40 10.41 -6.23 -10.39
CA GLY A 40 9.33 -6.99 -10.97
C GLY A 40 7.94 -6.43 -10.66
N PRO A 41 6.88 -6.95 -11.32
CA PRO A 41 5.54 -6.43 -11.09
C PRO A 41 5.04 -6.84 -9.69
N VAL A 42 4.58 -5.84 -8.94
CA VAL A 42 3.91 -5.98 -7.64
C VAL A 42 2.47 -5.51 -7.81
N ARG A 43 1.52 -6.38 -7.44
CA ARG A 43 0.07 -6.10 -7.48
C ARG A 43 -0.38 -5.51 -6.14
N VAL A 44 -1.26 -4.52 -6.20
CA VAL A 44 -2.09 -4.09 -5.07
C VAL A 44 -3.32 -5.00 -5.00
N ASN A 45 -3.39 -5.85 -4.00
CA ASN A 45 -4.54 -6.73 -3.77
C ASN A 45 -5.68 -5.96 -3.09
N SER A 46 -5.34 -5.00 -2.24
CA SER A 46 -6.30 -4.13 -1.55
C SER A 46 -5.61 -2.83 -1.13
N GLY A 47 -6.14 -1.68 -1.55
CA GLY A 47 -5.75 -0.35 -1.06
C GLY A 47 -6.74 0.17 -0.03
N TYR A 48 -7.36 1.32 -0.30
CA TYR A 48 -8.44 1.85 0.53
C TYR A 48 -9.63 0.89 0.60
N ARG A 49 -10.27 0.81 1.78
CA ARG A 49 -11.55 0.11 1.97
C ARG A 49 -12.56 1.10 2.53
N CYS A 50 -13.77 1.13 1.98
CA CYS A 50 -14.87 1.82 2.64
C CYS A 50 -15.32 1.02 3.88
N ALA A 51 -16.03 1.64 4.81
CA ALA A 51 -16.46 0.98 6.03
C ALA A 51 -17.29 -0.30 5.78
N ALA A 52 -18.14 -0.30 4.75
CA ALA A 52 -18.95 -1.47 4.38
C ALA A 52 -18.06 -2.63 3.93
N HIS A 53 -17.17 -2.40 2.97
CA HIS A 53 -16.27 -3.43 2.45
C HIS A 53 -15.27 -3.90 3.51
N ASN A 54 -14.76 -3.00 4.36
CA ASN A 54 -13.88 -3.38 5.46
C ASN A 54 -14.58 -4.35 6.42
N ARG A 55 -15.84 -4.09 6.78
CA ARG A 55 -16.63 -5.01 7.62
C ARG A 55 -16.90 -6.35 6.92
N GLU A 56 -17.26 -6.30 5.64
CA GLU A 56 -17.53 -7.49 4.83
C GLU A 56 -16.34 -8.46 4.81
N VAL A 57 -15.11 -7.95 4.68
CA VAL A 57 -13.89 -8.77 4.68
C VAL A 57 -13.33 -9.05 6.08
N GLY A 58 -14.06 -8.70 7.15
CA GLY A 58 -13.63 -8.91 8.54
C GLY A 58 -12.45 -8.02 8.99
N GLY A 59 -12.28 -6.86 8.36
CA GLY A 59 -11.24 -5.89 8.71
C GLY A 59 -11.48 -5.23 10.08
N ALA A 60 -10.39 -4.88 10.76
CA ALA A 60 -10.44 -4.22 12.06
C ALA A 60 -11.12 -2.83 12.00
N GLU A 61 -11.77 -2.43 13.10
CA GLU A 61 -12.48 -1.14 13.19
C GLU A 61 -11.56 0.07 13.00
N ARG A 62 -10.30 -0.04 13.42
CA ARG A 62 -9.27 0.99 13.27
C ARG A 62 -8.27 0.67 12.15
N SER A 63 -8.70 -0.07 11.13
CA SER A 63 -7.84 -0.45 10.01
C SER A 63 -7.32 0.77 9.25
N ARG A 64 -6.02 0.79 8.94
CA ARG A 64 -5.41 1.82 8.10
C ARG A 64 -5.92 1.83 6.67
N HIS A 65 -6.50 0.73 6.18
CA HIS A 65 -7.19 0.70 4.88
C HIS A 65 -8.38 1.68 4.84
N LEU A 66 -9.06 1.91 5.96
CA LEU A 66 -10.16 2.88 6.06
C LEU A 66 -9.70 4.33 5.86
N LEU A 67 -8.40 4.58 5.98
CA LEU A 67 -7.78 5.90 5.90
C LEU A 67 -6.97 6.09 4.61
N GLY A 68 -6.85 5.06 3.77
CA GLY A 68 -5.94 5.06 2.62
C GLY A 68 -4.47 4.94 3.02
N CYS A 69 -4.19 4.63 4.29
CA CYS A 69 -2.83 4.53 4.82
C CYS A 69 -2.25 3.11 4.76
N ALA A 70 -2.95 2.14 4.18
CA ALA A 70 -2.41 0.79 4.00
C ALA A 70 -2.75 0.17 2.65
N ALA A 71 -1.88 -0.74 2.23
CA ALA A 71 -2.10 -1.60 1.09
C ALA A 71 -1.60 -3.02 1.37
N ASP A 72 -2.35 -3.99 0.84
CA ASP A 72 -1.96 -5.39 0.78
C ASP A 72 -1.34 -5.63 -0.59
N VAL A 73 -0.06 -6.00 -0.63
CA VAL A 73 0.71 -6.12 -1.88
C VAL A 73 1.38 -7.48 -2.04
N ALA A 74 1.49 -7.94 -3.29
CA ALA A 74 2.13 -9.21 -3.60
C ALA A 74 2.91 -9.13 -4.92
N PRO A 75 4.09 -9.75 -5.03
CA PRO A 75 4.79 -9.89 -6.30
C PRO A 75 4.02 -10.85 -7.21
N THR A 76 3.99 -10.56 -8.50
CA THR A 76 3.38 -11.47 -9.49
C THR A 76 4.30 -12.63 -9.87
N LYS A 77 5.62 -12.43 -9.78
CA LYS A 77 6.62 -13.48 -9.96
C LYS A 77 6.78 -14.25 -8.64
N PRO A 78 6.95 -15.59 -8.68
CA PRO A 78 7.30 -16.35 -7.49
C PRO A 78 8.57 -15.80 -6.85
N GLY A 79 8.47 -15.35 -5.60
CA GLY A 79 9.59 -14.80 -4.83
C GLY A 79 9.92 -15.59 -3.56
N GLY A 80 9.06 -16.55 -3.19
CA GLY A 80 9.13 -17.19 -1.88
C GLY A 80 9.23 -16.15 -0.77
N GLY A 81 10.17 -16.36 0.16
CA GLY A 81 10.44 -15.43 1.26
C GLY A 81 11.20 -14.16 0.91
N ALA A 82 11.70 -14.01 -0.33
CA ALA A 82 12.54 -12.86 -0.69
C ALA A 82 11.77 -11.54 -0.70
N PHE A 83 10.53 -11.53 -1.19
CA PHE A 83 9.71 -10.32 -1.22
C PHE A 83 9.30 -9.85 0.19
N PRO A 84 8.79 -10.72 1.09
CA PRO A 84 8.58 -10.34 2.50
C PRO A 84 9.85 -9.83 3.19
N ALA A 85 11.01 -10.45 2.94
CA ALA A 85 12.27 -9.99 3.52
C ALA A 85 12.68 -8.60 3.03
N LEU A 86 12.47 -8.31 1.74
CA LEU A 86 12.71 -6.98 1.17
C LEU A 86 11.74 -5.94 1.74
N ALA A 87 10.44 -6.27 1.79
CA ALA A 87 9.42 -5.41 2.39
C ALA A 87 9.76 -5.09 3.86
N HIS A 88 10.17 -6.08 4.64
CA HIS A 88 10.60 -5.86 6.01
C HIS A 88 11.81 -4.91 6.10
N ARG A 89 12.80 -5.07 5.22
CA ARG A 89 13.99 -4.19 5.22
C ARG A 89 13.65 -2.73 4.93
N LEU A 90 12.69 -2.48 4.02
CA LEU A 90 12.36 -1.14 3.55
C LEU A 90 11.23 -0.47 4.36
N CYS A 91 10.26 -1.25 4.83
CA CYS A 91 8.99 -0.71 5.34
C CYS A 91 8.72 -1.05 6.82
N ALA A 92 9.58 -1.81 7.51
CA ALA A 92 9.44 -2.05 8.96
C ALA A 92 10.00 -0.87 9.77
N LEU A 93 9.37 0.30 9.61
CA LEU A 93 9.77 1.56 10.24
C LEU A 93 8.94 1.82 11.52
N PRO A 94 9.46 2.59 12.50
CA PRO A 94 8.70 2.96 13.68
C PRO A 94 7.36 3.64 13.32
N GLY A 95 6.26 3.15 13.90
CA GLY A 95 4.90 3.65 13.64
C GLY A 95 4.23 3.08 12.38
N TRP A 96 4.93 2.27 11.59
CA TRP A 96 4.35 1.56 10.44
C TRP A 96 3.75 0.22 10.86
N GLU A 97 2.84 -0.30 10.03
CA GLU A 97 2.34 -1.66 10.09
C GLU A 97 3.02 -2.49 8.99
N LEU A 98 3.61 -3.62 9.36
CA LEU A 98 4.14 -4.61 8.41
C LEU A 98 3.73 -6.00 8.89
N ILE A 99 2.79 -6.63 8.17
CA ILE A 99 2.27 -7.96 8.52
C ILE A 99 2.42 -8.86 7.30
N VAL A 100 3.13 -9.98 7.48
CA VAL A 100 3.32 -10.96 6.41
C VAL A 100 2.23 -12.01 6.48
N HIS A 101 1.49 -12.16 5.39
CA HIS A 101 0.51 -13.24 5.20
C HIS A 101 1.02 -14.21 4.13
N ASP A 102 0.41 -15.39 4.03
CA ASP A 102 0.81 -16.43 3.07
C ASP A 102 0.83 -15.97 1.61
N ARG A 103 -0.04 -15.00 1.26
CA ARG A 103 -0.26 -14.56 -0.14
C ARG A 103 0.13 -13.12 -0.43
N PHE A 104 0.37 -12.30 0.60
CA PHE A 104 0.66 -10.88 0.46
C PHE A 104 1.34 -10.33 1.71
N VAL A 105 1.91 -9.14 1.58
CA VAL A 105 2.40 -8.35 2.72
C VAL A 105 1.47 -7.16 2.89
N HIS A 106 0.95 -6.99 4.10
CA HIS A 106 0.26 -5.78 4.51
C HIS A 106 1.29 -4.72 4.88
N ILE A 107 1.21 -3.54 4.28
CA ILE A 107 2.07 -2.39 4.57
C ILE A 107 1.18 -1.19 4.89
N GLY A 108 1.37 -0.61 6.08
CA GLY A 108 0.65 0.55 6.55
C GLY A 108 1.58 1.68 7.01
N VAL A 109 1.39 2.89 6.49
CA VAL A 109 2.07 4.11 6.94
C VAL A 109 1.34 4.72 8.14
N PRO A 110 1.95 5.63 8.92
CA PRO A 110 1.26 6.29 10.03
C PRO A 110 -0.06 6.92 9.59
N THR A 111 -1.07 6.88 10.46
CA THR A 111 -2.42 7.35 10.11
C THR A 111 -2.48 8.84 9.80
N ALA A 112 -1.56 9.65 10.34
CA ALA A 112 -1.43 11.07 10.02
C ALA A 112 -1.21 11.33 8.50
N GLU A 113 -0.67 10.36 7.78
CA GLU A 113 -0.46 10.47 6.33
C GLU A 113 -1.77 10.50 5.53
N SER A 114 -2.92 10.21 6.14
CA SER A 114 -4.23 10.30 5.47
C SER A 114 -4.58 11.71 5.02
N GLU A 115 -3.95 12.73 5.63
CA GLU A 115 -4.13 14.13 5.26
C GLU A 115 -3.48 14.48 3.91
N ARG A 116 -2.67 13.58 3.35
CA ARG A 116 -1.91 13.79 2.12
C ARG A 116 -2.20 12.66 1.12
N PRO A 117 -3.43 12.56 0.60
CA PRO A 117 -3.75 11.57 -0.42
C PRO A 117 -3.00 11.85 -1.71
N TRP A 118 -2.75 10.80 -2.49
CA TRP A 118 -2.13 10.84 -3.80
C TRP A 118 -3.18 10.67 -4.90
N ASP A 119 -3.12 11.54 -5.91
CA ASP A 119 -4.05 11.62 -7.04
C ASP A 119 -3.37 11.28 -8.38
N GLY A 120 -2.17 10.70 -8.35
CA GLY A 120 -1.39 10.41 -9.56
C GLY A 120 -0.35 11.47 -9.89
N GLU A 121 -0.21 12.49 -9.04
CA GLU A 121 0.74 13.59 -9.26
C GLU A 121 2.18 13.21 -8.85
N THR A 122 3.16 13.98 -9.34
CA THR A 122 4.54 13.87 -8.88
C THR A 122 4.66 14.21 -7.40
N LEU A 123 5.39 13.39 -6.64
CA LEU A 123 5.58 13.58 -5.21
C LEU A 123 6.68 14.61 -4.94
N LEU A 124 6.46 15.47 -3.96
CA LEU A 124 7.50 16.34 -3.41
C LEU A 124 8.11 15.63 -2.19
N LEU A 125 9.40 15.29 -2.30
CA LEU A 125 10.25 14.78 -1.23
C LEU A 125 10.89 15.93 -0.45
#